data_AF-F7XU54-F1
#
_entry.id   AF-F7XU54-F1
#
_cell.length_a   1.000
_cell.length_b   1.000
_cell.length_c   1.000
_cell.angle_alpha   90.00
_cell.angle_beta   90.00
_cell.angle_gamma   90.00
#
_symmetry.space_group_name_H-M   'P 1'
#
loop_
_entity.id
_entity.type
_entity.pdbx_description
1 polymer ?
#
loop_
_entity_poly.entity_id
_entity_poly.type
_entity_poly.pdbx_seq_one_letter_code
_entity_poly.pdbx_strand_id
1 'polypeptide(L)'
;MNIRKYLLKKSSKGLRHSLTLTKKLVVLTGGEPFRQPISLLCEKLVNEGFKIQIETNGLLYRNIPKEVEVICSPKNTGNGYQQIRKDLLGHVKAIKFLISASNNLYQDIGTIGQLNADIKVYVQPMDEFDEKLNAANAILAMQVARKHNAILSMQLHKILRIE
;
A
#
# COMPACT_ATOMS: atom_id res chain seq x y z
N MET A 1 -39.00 -13.09 19.08
CA MET A 1 -39.00 -14.54 18.80
C MET A 1 -38.34 -14.79 17.44
N ASN A 2 -37.07 -15.21 17.52
CA ASN A 2 -36.15 -15.79 16.52
C ASN A 2 -36.60 -16.00 15.05
N ILE A 3 -35.94 -15.27 14.14
CA ILE A 3 -35.88 -15.49 12.67
C ILE A 3 -35.08 -16.77 12.30
N ARG A 4 -34.51 -17.49 13.28
CA ARG A 4 -33.72 -18.73 13.11
C ARG A 4 -34.44 -19.94 12.51
N LYS A 5 -35.74 -19.87 12.18
CA LYS A 5 -36.49 -21.06 11.73
C LYS A 5 -36.54 -21.30 10.22
N TYR A 6 -36.08 -20.37 9.37
CA TYR A 6 -36.14 -20.57 7.90
C TYR A 6 -34.89 -21.23 7.29
N LEU A 7 -33.85 -21.52 8.08
CA LEU A 7 -32.56 -21.97 7.54
C LEU A 7 -32.26 -23.48 7.66
N LEU A 8 -33.18 -24.31 8.12
CA LEU A 8 -32.89 -25.74 8.28
C LEU A 8 -34.07 -26.61 7.86
N LYS A 9 -34.16 -26.92 6.56
CA LYS A 9 -34.54 -28.27 6.12
C LYS A 9 -34.24 -28.52 4.64
N LYS A 10 -33.60 -29.69 4.43
CA LYS A 10 -33.42 -30.49 3.20
C LYS A 10 -32.18 -30.23 2.33
N SER A 11 -31.17 -31.03 2.66
CA SER A 11 -30.28 -31.80 1.77
C SER A 11 -30.57 -31.77 0.26
N SER A 12 -29.58 -31.32 -0.50
CA SER A 12 -29.07 -32.00 -1.68
C SER A 12 -27.62 -31.56 -1.87
N LYS A 13 -26.71 -32.50 -2.12
CA LYS A 13 -25.28 -32.28 -2.44
C LYS A 13 -25.15 -31.15 -3.48
N GLY A 14 -24.88 -29.95 -3.03
CA GLY A 14 -24.64 -28.77 -3.83
C GLY A 14 -23.44 -28.07 -3.24
N LEU A 15 -22.43 -27.87 -4.07
CA LEU A 15 -21.18 -27.21 -3.77
C LEU A 15 -21.45 -25.97 -2.90
N ARG A 16 -21.09 -26.01 -1.61
CA ARG A 16 -21.14 -24.83 -0.76
C ARG A 16 -20.12 -23.85 -1.34
N HIS A 17 -20.56 -22.98 -2.25
CA HIS A 17 -19.86 -21.74 -2.50
C HIS A 17 -19.82 -21.07 -1.13
N SER A 18 -18.65 -21.13 -0.49
CA SER A 18 -18.31 -20.20 0.57
C SER A 18 -18.69 -18.83 0.03
N LEU A 19 -19.71 -18.20 0.61
CA LEU A 19 -20.06 -16.82 0.29
C LEU A 19 -18.78 -16.03 0.53
N THR A 20 -18.06 -15.78 -0.57
CA THR A 20 -16.77 -15.09 -0.50
C THR A 20 -17.14 -13.66 -0.22
N LEU A 21 -17.10 -13.29 1.07
CA LEU A 21 -17.31 -11.93 1.51
C LEU A 21 -16.28 -11.06 0.78
N THR A 22 -16.72 -10.36 -0.26
CA THR A 22 -15.95 -9.32 -0.92
C THR A 22 -15.73 -8.22 0.11
N LYS A 23 -14.52 -8.18 0.69
CA LYS A 23 -14.13 -7.08 1.58
C LYS A 23 -14.01 -5.82 0.74
N LYS A 24 -14.86 -4.84 1.03
CA LYS A 24 -14.79 -3.51 0.42
C LYS A 24 -13.51 -2.83 0.90
N LEU A 25 -12.63 -2.43 -0.02
CA LEU A 25 -11.37 -1.75 0.28
C LEU A 25 -11.50 -0.26 -0.08
N VAL A 26 -11.11 0.61 0.84
CA VAL A 26 -10.87 2.03 0.58
C VAL A 26 -9.38 2.29 0.65
N VAL A 27 -8.80 2.86 -0.40
CA VAL A 27 -7.41 3.33 -0.41
C VAL A 27 -7.42 4.84 -0.26
N LEU A 28 -6.98 5.33 0.88
CA LEU A 28 -6.81 6.76 1.15
C LEU A 28 -5.40 7.17 0.70
N THR A 29 -5.35 8.08 -0.26
CA THR A 29 -4.12 8.59 -0.88
C THR A 29 -4.25 10.11 -1.09
N GLY A 30 -3.47 10.68 -2.01
CA GLY A 30 -3.61 12.03 -2.57
C GLY A 30 -2.87 13.10 -1.77
N GLY A 31 -1.98 13.84 -2.46
CA GLY A 31 -1.01 14.72 -1.79
C GLY A 31 -0.29 13.97 -0.68
N GLU A 32 -0.46 14.44 0.55
CA GLU A 32 -0.10 13.68 1.76
C GLU A 32 -1.37 13.53 2.63
N PRO A 33 -1.96 12.31 2.75
CA PRO A 33 -3.26 12.13 3.39
C PRO A 33 -3.28 12.59 4.85
N PHE A 34 -2.17 12.44 5.59
CA PHE A 34 -2.09 12.88 6.99
C PHE A 34 -2.08 14.39 7.19
N ARG A 35 -2.03 15.20 6.12
CA ARG A 35 -2.29 16.65 6.22
C ARG A 35 -3.75 16.93 6.60
N GLN A 36 -4.67 16.01 6.28
CA GLN A 36 -6.09 16.13 6.53
C GLN A 36 -6.51 15.40 7.82
N PRO A 37 -7.59 15.80 8.50
CA PRO A 37 -8.08 15.16 9.73
C PRO A 37 -8.82 13.83 9.45
N ILE A 38 -8.12 12.84 8.90
CA ILE A 38 -8.72 11.59 8.40
C ILE A 38 -9.13 10.58 9.50
N SER A 39 -8.84 10.83 10.78
CA SER A 39 -9.07 9.88 11.88
C SER A 39 -10.55 9.44 11.97
N LEU A 40 -11.47 10.40 11.99
CA LEU A 40 -12.91 10.11 12.10
C LEU A 40 -13.43 9.35 10.86
N LEU A 41 -12.92 9.68 9.67
CA LEU A 41 -13.26 8.96 8.45
C LEU A 41 -12.83 7.49 8.56
N CYS A 42 -11.59 7.23 9.00
CA CYS A 42 -11.09 5.88 9.20
C CYS A 42 -11.93 5.10 10.21
N GLU A 43 -12.26 5.70 11.35
CA GLU A 43 -13.12 5.08 12.37
C GLU A 43 -14.49 4.69 11.82
N LYS A 44 -15.15 5.60 11.09
CA LYS A 44 -16.46 5.32 10.48
C LYS A 44 -16.39 4.21 9.44
N LEU A 45 -15.41 4.23 8.56
CA LEU A 45 -15.23 3.20 7.53
C LEU A 45 -14.94 1.82 8.13
N VAL A 46 -14.11 1.74 9.17
CA VAL A 46 -13.86 0.47 9.89
C VAL A 46 -15.16 -0.06 10.52
N ASN A 47 -15.95 0.81 11.16
CA ASN A 47 -17.23 0.42 11.76
C ASN A 47 -18.25 -0.07 10.73
N GLU A 48 -18.20 0.44 9.51
CA GLU A 48 -19.00 -0.03 8.36
C GLU A 48 -18.42 -1.29 7.68
N GLY A 49 -17.34 -1.87 8.23
CA GLY A 49 -16.76 -3.12 7.77
C GLY A 49 -15.84 -2.99 6.54
N PHE A 50 -15.38 -1.78 6.21
CA PHE A 50 -14.39 -1.57 5.16
C PHE A 50 -12.98 -1.93 5.63
N LYS A 51 -12.20 -2.53 4.74
CA LYS A 51 -10.74 -2.55 4.87
C LYS A 51 -10.22 -1.18 4.42
N ILE A 52 -9.24 -0.63 5.14
CA ILE A 52 -8.64 0.66 4.80
C ILE A 52 -7.15 0.47 4.59
N GLN A 53 -6.64 1.03 3.49
CA GLN A 53 -5.22 1.21 3.24
C GLN A 53 -4.93 2.72 3.12
N ILE A 54 -3.85 3.19 3.75
CA ILE A 54 -3.35 4.55 3.54
C ILE A 54 -2.03 4.50 2.78
N GLU A 55 -1.90 5.30 1.71
CA GLU A 55 -0.63 5.55 1.02
C GLU A 55 -0.05 6.92 1.41
N THR A 56 1.09 6.95 2.10
CA THR A 56 1.71 8.16 2.69
C THR A 56 3.21 8.20 2.41
N ASN A 57 3.86 9.36 2.55
CA ASN A 57 5.32 9.45 2.58
C ASN A 57 5.96 9.08 3.93
N GLY A 58 5.16 8.93 5.00
CA GLY A 58 5.60 8.47 6.31
C GLY A 58 6.17 9.55 7.25
N LEU A 59 6.14 10.83 6.86
CA LEU A 59 6.69 11.95 7.64
C LEU A 59 5.66 12.62 8.56
N LEU A 60 4.36 12.40 8.30
CA LEU A 60 3.26 12.88 9.12
C LEU A 60 2.48 11.69 9.69
N TYR A 61 1.83 11.91 10.82
CA TYR A 61 0.98 10.92 11.44
C TYR A 61 -0.21 11.59 12.14
N ARG A 62 -1.35 10.89 12.11
CA ARG A 62 -2.52 11.16 12.94
C ARG A 62 -3.02 9.83 13.47
N ASN A 63 -3.62 9.85 14.66
CA ASN A 63 -4.17 8.64 15.26
C ASN A 63 -5.20 8.00 14.31
N ILE A 64 -5.07 6.71 14.06
CA ILE A 64 -5.96 5.92 13.19
C ILE A 64 -6.28 4.58 13.87
N PRO A 65 -7.40 3.92 13.54
CA PRO A 65 -7.72 2.60 14.05
C PRO A 65 -6.62 1.57 13.74
N LYS A 66 -6.43 0.59 14.63
CA LYS A 66 -5.38 -0.45 14.51
C LYS A 66 -5.54 -1.33 13.27
N GLU A 67 -6.76 -1.42 12.77
CA GLU A 67 -7.18 -2.16 11.60
C GLU A 67 -6.71 -1.53 10.28
N VAL A 68 -6.34 -0.24 10.31
CA VAL A 68 -5.86 0.47 9.13
C VAL A 68 -4.44 0.03 8.80
N GLU A 69 -4.25 -0.41 7.56
CA GLU A 69 -2.94 -0.79 7.02
C GLU A 69 -2.30 0.40 6.29
N VAL A 70 -0.99 0.57 6.44
CA VAL A 70 -0.25 1.66 5.81
C VAL A 70 0.79 1.14 4.83
N ILE A 71 0.82 1.73 3.64
CA ILE A 71 1.89 1.58 2.66
C ILE A 71 2.66 2.90 2.63
N CYS A 72 3.92 2.86 3.05
CA CYS A 72 4.76 4.05 3.07
C CYS A 72 5.58 4.13 1.78
N SER A 73 5.43 5.20 1.01
CA SER A 73 6.30 5.50 -0.14
C SER A 73 7.17 6.72 0.20
N PRO A 74 8.37 6.50 0.78
CA PRO A 74 9.24 7.59 1.19
C PRO A 74 9.71 8.40 -0.01
N LYS A 75 10.08 9.66 0.24
CA LYS A 75 10.60 10.57 -0.77
C LYS A 75 12.04 10.93 -0.39
N ASN A 76 12.95 10.86 -1.35
CA ASN A 76 14.33 11.30 -1.15
C ASN A 76 14.36 12.83 -1.29
N THR A 77 14.93 13.53 -0.30
CA THR A 77 14.94 15.00 -0.24
C THR A 77 16.24 15.63 -0.73
N GLY A 78 17.13 14.85 -1.36
CA GLY A 78 18.48 15.27 -1.73
C GLY A 78 19.51 14.95 -0.64
N ASN A 79 19.08 14.88 0.62
CA ASN A 79 19.90 14.44 1.75
C ASN A 79 19.63 12.97 2.13
N GLY A 80 19.07 12.19 1.20
CA GLY A 80 18.66 10.81 1.42
C GLY A 80 17.20 10.65 1.86
N TYR A 81 16.84 9.43 2.24
CA TYR A 81 15.52 9.11 2.74
C TYR A 81 15.42 9.35 4.25
N GLN A 82 14.38 10.06 4.67
CA GLN A 82 14.10 10.27 6.09
C GLN A 82 13.48 9.03 6.74
N GLN A 83 13.73 8.84 8.05
CA GLN A 83 13.13 7.75 8.82
C GLN A 83 11.61 7.90 8.90
N ILE A 84 10.90 6.78 8.79
CA ILE A 84 9.45 6.75 9.06
C ILE A 84 9.22 7.08 10.52
N ARG A 85 8.18 7.85 10.83
CA ARG A 85 7.87 8.17 12.22
C ARG A 85 7.62 6.90 13.04
N LYS A 86 8.21 6.84 14.23
CA LYS A 86 8.10 5.68 15.13
C LYS A 86 6.65 5.35 15.53
N ASP A 87 5.81 6.37 15.67
CA ASP A 87 4.39 6.24 16.02
C ASP A 87 3.52 5.74 14.84
N LEU A 88 4.01 5.83 13.61
CA LEU A 88 3.35 5.28 12.43
C LEU A 88 3.76 3.82 12.15
N LEU A 89 4.98 3.42 12.52
CA LEU A 89 5.57 2.12 12.17
C LEU A 89 4.67 0.91 12.48
N GLY A 90 3.91 0.96 13.57
CA GLY A 90 3.00 -0.14 13.96
C GLY A 90 1.89 -0.44 12.93
N HIS A 91 1.54 0.53 12.08
CA HIS A 91 0.55 0.38 11.01
C HIS A 91 1.18 0.00 9.66
N VAL A 92 2.49 0.17 9.50
CA VAL A 92 3.18 -0.01 8.22
C VAL A 92 3.25 -1.50 7.89
N LYS A 93 2.64 -1.88 6.76
CA LYS A 93 2.71 -3.24 6.21
C LYS A 93 3.74 -3.36 5.10
N ALA A 94 4.01 -2.26 4.41
CA ALA A 94 5.00 -2.23 3.36
C ALA A 94 5.64 -0.85 3.19
N ILE A 95 6.87 -0.86 2.67
CA ILE A 95 7.58 0.32 2.21
C ILE A 95 7.80 0.19 0.70
N LYS A 96 7.41 1.21 -0.08
CA LYS A 96 7.44 1.22 -1.55
C LYS A 96 8.35 2.33 -2.07
N PHE A 97 9.55 1.97 -2.48
CA PHE A 97 10.52 2.90 -3.07
C PHE A 97 10.22 3.13 -4.55
N LEU A 98 10.30 4.39 -4.99
CA LEU A 98 10.29 4.71 -6.41
C LEU A 98 11.70 4.55 -6.97
N ILE A 99 11.81 4.02 -8.19
CA ILE A 99 13.09 3.79 -8.87
C ILE A 99 13.11 4.51 -10.22
N SER A 100 14.13 5.33 -10.46
CA SER A 100 14.35 6.04 -11.71
C SER A 100 15.81 5.91 -12.14
N ALA A 101 16.03 5.60 -13.42
CA ALA A 101 17.34 5.51 -14.04
C ALA A 101 17.92 6.89 -14.36
N SER A 102 17.06 7.89 -14.60
CA SER A 102 17.43 9.27 -14.93
C SER A 102 17.66 10.13 -13.68
N ASN A 103 17.05 9.79 -12.54
CA ASN A 103 17.12 10.57 -11.32
C ASN A 103 18.01 9.91 -10.25
N ASN A 104 19.18 10.49 -10.03
CA ASN A 104 20.20 10.00 -9.09
C ASN A 104 19.70 9.80 -7.65
N LEU A 105 18.63 10.50 -7.24
CA LEU A 105 18.04 10.34 -5.90
C LEU A 105 17.24 9.04 -5.74
N TYR A 106 16.85 8.41 -6.84
CA TYR A 106 15.94 7.27 -6.89
C TYR A 106 16.56 6.07 -7.61
N GLN A 107 17.89 5.96 -7.68
CA GLN A 107 18.53 4.81 -8.32
C GLN A 107 18.61 3.56 -7.42
N ASP A 108 18.39 3.71 -6.12
CA ASP A 108 18.40 2.61 -5.14
C ASP A 108 17.47 2.90 -3.95
N ILE A 109 17.29 1.90 -3.08
CA ILE A 109 16.53 2.01 -1.83
C ILE A 109 17.42 2.49 -0.67
N GLY A 110 16.81 3.10 0.36
CA GLY A 110 17.49 3.46 1.61
C GLY A 110 17.02 2.64 2.81
N THR A 111 17.60 2.87 3.99
CA THR A 111 17.18 2.21 5.25
C THR A 111 16.44 3.20 6.16
N ILE A 112 15.12 3.04 6.30
CA ILE A 112 14.22 4.01 6.95
C ILE A 112 13.24 3.42 7.97
N GLY A 113 13.36 2.12 8.27
CA GLY A 113 12.48 1.43 9.22
C GLY A 113 12.19 -0.03 8.89
N GLN A 114 12.68 -0.54 7.76
CA GLN A 114 12.47 -1.92 7.30
C GLN A 114 12.87 -2.97 8.34
N LEU A 115 13.89 -2.69 9.14
CA LEU A 115 14.49 -3.64 10.08
C LEU A 115 13.68 -3.83 11.36
N ASN A 116 12.69 -2.97 11.62
CA ASN A 116 11.99 -2.94 12.90
C ASN A 116 10.76 -3.88 12.96
N ALA A 117 10.38 -4.50 11.84
CA ALA A 117 9.22 -5.39 11.77
C ALA A 117 9.28 -6.26 10.49
N ASP A 118 8.36 -7.22 10.37
CA ASP A 118 8.09 -7.99 9.14
C ASP A 118 7.42 -7.09 8.06
N ILE A 119 8.10 -5.98 7.73
CA ILE A 119 7.66 -4.98 6.76
C ILE A 119 8.18 -5.39 5.39
N LYS A 120 7.26 -5.58 4.45
CA LYS A 120 7.61 -5.91 3.08
C LYS A 120 8.23 -4.71 2.37
N VAL A 121 9.29 -4.95 1.61
CA VAL A 121 9.92 -3.92 0.78
C VAL A 121 9.49 -4.12 -0.66
N TYR A 122 8.98 -3.05 -1.27
CA TYR A 122 8.62 -2.97 -2.67
C TYR A 122 9.46 -1.93 -3.37
N VAL A 123 9.72 -2.17 -4.65
CA VAL A 123 10.30 -1.20 -5.57
C VAL A 123 9.36 -1.01 -6.74
N GLN A 124 9.11 0.24 -7.11
CA GLN A 124 8.18 0.62 -8.17
C GLN A 124 8.93 1.50 -9.17
N PRO A 125 8.94 1.20 -10.48
CA PRO A 125 9.50 2.11 -11.46
C PRO A 125 8.74 3.44 -11.43
N MET A 126 9.48 4.53 -11.48
CA MET A 126 8.93 5.88 -11.58
C MET A 126 8.30 6.05 -12.97
N ASP A 127 7.12 6.63 -13.01
CA ASP A 127 6.54 7.13 -14.27
C ASP A 127 7.00 8.56 -14.50
N GLU A 128 7.68 8.77 -15.62
CA GLU A 128 8.22 10.06 -16.06
C GLU A 128 7.51 10.58 -17.32
N PHE A 129 6.34 10.02 -17.67
CA PHE A 129 5.56 10.40 -18.86
C PHE A 129 6.33 10.28 -20.19
N ASP A 130 7.40 9.49 -20.20
CA ASP A 130 8.23 9.18 -21.37
C ASP A 130 8.44 7.66 -21.43
N GLU A 131 8.10 7.04 -22.56
CA GLU A 131 8.14 5.57 -22.71
C GLU A 131 9.55 4.99 -22.58
N LYS A 132 10.57 5.71 -23.07
CA LYS A 132 11.97 5.23 -23.02
C LYS A 132 12.50 5.31 -21.59
N LEU A 133 12.23 6.41 -20.89
CA LEU A 133 12.58 6.55 -19.47
C LEU A 133 11.83 5.52 -18.63
N ASN A 134 10.54 5.31 -18.86
CA ASN A 134 9.73 4.34 -18.15
C ASN A 134 10.24 2.89 -18.36
N ALA A 135 10.65 2.55 -19.58
CA ALA A 135 11.27 1.27 -19.87
C ALA A 135 12.61 1.09 -19.13
N ALA A 136 13.46 2.11 -19.13
CA ALA A 136 14.72 2.10 -18.37
C ALA A 136 14.48 1.98 -16.86
N ASN A 137 13.48 2.68 -16.33
CA ASN A 137 13.08 2.64 -14.93
C ASN A 137 12.58 1.24 -14.54
N ALA A 138 11.79 0.58 -15.39
CA ALA A 138 11.31 -0.78 -15.16
C ALA A 138 12.48 -1.78 -15.08
N ILE A 139 13.45 -1.67 -15.99
CA ILE A 139 14.66 -2.52 -15.98
C ILE A 139 15.46 -2.29 -14.70
N LEU A 140 15.71 -1.04 -14.32
CA LEU A 140 16.44 -0.73 -13.09
C LEU A 140 15.67 -1.21 -11.85
N ALA A 141 14.35 -0.99 -11.79
CA ALA A 141 13.52 -1.46 -10.69
C ALA A 141 13.59 -2.99 -10.54
N MET A 142 13.61 -3.76 -11.63
CA MET A 142 13.82 -5.21 -11.59
C MET A 142 15.20 -5.59 -11.03
N GLN A 143 16.26 -4.87 -11.41
CA GLN A 143 17.61 -5.12 -10.91
C GLN A 143 17.71 -4.81 -9.41
N VAL A 144 17.17 -3.67 -8.97
CA VAL A 144 17.13 -3.26 -7.56
C VAL A 144 16.29 -4.24 -6.74
N ALA A 145 15.14 -4.70 -7.26
CA ALA A 145 14.30 -5.72 -6.63
C ALA A 145 15.11 -6.99 -6.31
N ARG A 146 15.84 -7.51 -7.31
CA ARG A 146 16.70 -8.69 -7.15
C ARG A 146 17.85 -8.44 -6.18
N LYS A 147 18.53 -7.29 -6.29
CA LYS A 147 19.66 -6.90 -5.43
C LYS A 147 19.30 -6.93 -3.94
N HIS A 148 18.10 -6.45 -3.59
CA HIS A 148 17.66 -6.30 -2.19
C HIS A 148 16.64 -7.32 -1.73
N ASN A 149 16.39 -8.37 -2.53
CA ASN A 149 15.30 -9.34 -2.29
C ASN A 149 13.94 -8.65 -2.03
N ALA A 150 13.69 -7.54 -2.74
CA ALA A 150 12.47 -6.75 -2.66
C ALA A 150 11.47 -7.17 -3.75
N ILE A 151 10.21 -6.77 -3.57
CA ILE A 151 9.11 -7.14 -4.47
C ILE A 151 8.92 -6.05 -5.52
N LEU A 152 8.92 -6.41 -6.80
CA LEU A 152 8.58 -5.47 -7.87
C LEU A 152 7.09 -5.11 -7.82
N SER A 153 6.78 -3.82 -7.85
CA SER A 153 5.42 -3.27 -7.91
C SER A 153 5.25 -2.53 -9.23
N MET A 154 4.33 -2.99 -10.09
CA MET A 154 4.04 -2.33 -11.36
C MET A 154 2.79 -1.44 -11.24
N GLN A 155 2.79 -0.30 -11.91
CA GLN A 155 1.61 0.57 -11.99
C GLN A 155 0.61 0.03 -13.03
N LEU A 156 -0.08 -1.05 -12.67
CA LEU A 156 -0.98 -1.77 -13.58
C LEU A 156 -2.09 -0.89 -14.16
N HIS A 157 -2.59 0.10 -13.40
CA HIS A 157 -3.62 1.03 -13.90
C HIS A 157 -3.15 1.81 -15.14
N LYS A 158 -1.87 2.19 -15.21
CA LYS A 158 -1.29 2.88 -16.37
C LYS A 158 -1.14 1.95 -17.56
N ILE A 159 -0.64 0.74 -17.30
CA ILE A 159 -0.47 -0.30 -18.33
C ILE A 159 -1.81 -0.69 -18.94
N LEU A 160 -2.84 -0.82 -18.11
CA LEU A 160 -4.21 -1.17 -18.50
C LEU A 160 -5.05 0.03 -18.95
N ARG A 161 -4.54 1.25 -18.80
CA ARG A 161 -5.21 2.51 -19.15
C ARG A 161 -6.57 2.68 -18.44
N ILE A 162 -6.56 2.47 -17.13
CA ILE A 162 -7.72 2.63 -16.23
C ILE A 162 -7.39 3.67 -15.16
N GLU A 163 -7.53 4.95 -15.49
CA GLU A 163 -7.27 6.09 -14.60
C GLU A 163 -8.54 6.93 -14.41
#